data_AF-A0A0G0D6P0-F1
#
_entry.id   AF-A0A0G0D6P0-F1
#
_cell.length_a   1.000
_cell.length_b   1.000
_cell.length_c   1.000
_cell.angle_alpha   90.00
_cell.angle_beta   90.00
_cell.angle_gamma   90.00
#
_symmetry.space_group_name_H-M   'P 1'
#
loop_
_entity.id
_entity.type
_entity.pdbx_description
1 polymer ?
#
loop_
_entity_poly.entity_id
_entity_poly.type
_entity_poly.pdbx_seq_one_letter_code
_entity_poly.pdbx_strand_id
1 'polypeptide(L)'
;MQRVMDEYGKNNKVAWIYRHSPIDTLHSKARKEAEATECANELGGSEKFWAYLDRIYEITPANNGLDPKELPNIALYVGLNVADFNTCLNSGKYAQRIEEDLQNANATGGGGTPWSIVVAKDGKKYSINGAQPYEMVKQTIDSALK
;
A
#
# COMPACT_ATOMS: atom_id res chain seq x y z
N MET A 1 -4.46 1.31 9.39
CA MET A 1 -5.67 0.99 8.58
C MET A 1 -6.38 -0.29 9.00
N GLN A 2 -5.69 -1.32 9.53
CA GLN A 2 -6.35 -2.54 10.02
C GLN A 2 -7.52 -2.26 10.98
N ARG A 3 -7.35 -1.43 12.03
CA ARG A 3 -8.44 -1.02 12.94
C ARG A 3 -9.62 -0.34 12.22
N VAL A 4 -9.37 0.43 11.16
CA VAL A 4 -10.42 1.03 10.32
C VAL A 4 -11.19 -0.07 9.57
N MET A 5 -10.49 -1.03 8.99
CA MET A 5 -11.14 -2.13 8.26
C MET A 5 -11.92 -3.08 9.19
N ASP A 6 -11.44 -3.27 10.42
CA ASP A 6 -12.17 -4.00 11.45
C ASP A 6 -13.50 -3.33 11.83
N GLU A 7 -13.53 -2.00 11.95
CA GLU A 7 -14.72 -1.25 12.37
C GLU A 7 -15.69 -0.93 11.20
N TYR A 8 -15.14 -0.59 10.03
CA TYR A 8 -15.90 -0.05 8.88
C TYR A 8 -15.85 -0.93 7.62
N GLY A 9 -14.89 -1.84 7.51
CA GLY A 9 -14.77 -2.73 6.36
C GLY A 9 -15.82 -3.86 6.40
N LYS A 10 -15.99 -4.48 7.58
CA LYS A 10 -16.91 -5.63 7.79
C LYS A 10 -18.38 -5.30 7.49
N ASN A 11 -18.77 -4.03 7.58
CA ASN A 11 -20.12 -3.55 7.30
C ASN A 11 -20.22 -2.78 5.96
N ASN A 12 -19.21 -2.93 5.08
CA ASN A 12 -19.14 -2.30 3.76
C ASN A 12 -19.28 -0.76 3.77
N LYS A 13 -18.89 -0.10 4.87
CA LYS A 13 -18.89 1.36 4.96
C LYS A 13 -17.62 1.98 4.36
N VAL A 14 -16.50 1.25 4.42
CA VAL A 14 -15.21 1.70 3.88
C VAL A 14 -14.62 0.61 2.99
N ALA A 15 -14.14 1.02 1.81
CA ALA A 15 -13.24 0.23 0.98
C ALA A 15 -11.84 0.84 1.08
N TRP A 16 -10.81 0.00 1.28
CA TRP A 16 -9.43 0.46 1.34
C TRP A 16 -8.73 0.22 0.00
N ILE A 17 -8.28 1.31 -0.60
CA ILE A 17 -7.51 1.31 -1.85
C ILE A 17 -6.08 1.71 -1.48
N TYR A 18 -5.11 0.89 -1.88
CA TYR A 18 -3.69 1.18 -1.73
C TYR A 18 -3.15 1.80 -3.02
N ARG A 19 -2.29 2.82 -2.89
CA ARG A 19 -1.54 3.42 -4.00
C ARG A 19 -0.10 3.59 -3.60
N HIS A 20 0.81 3.26 -4.51
CA HIS A 20 2.24 3.37 -4.27
C HIS A 20 2.70 4.84 -4.30
N SER A 21 3.58 5.21 -3.37
CA SER A 21 4.19 6.54 -3.34
C SER A 21 5.65 6.40 -2.86
N PRO A 22 6.52 5.77 -3.67
CA PRO A 22 7.93 5.64 -3.32
C PRO A 22 8.60 7.01 -3.29
N ILE A 23 9.35 7.29 -2.22
CA ILE A 23 10.12 8.53 -2.06
C ILE A 23 11.57 8.22 -2.41
N ASP A 24 11.87 8.20 -3.71
CA ASP A 24 13.14 7.67 -4.26
C ASP A 24 14.40 8.33 -3.67
N THR A 25 14.31 9.61 -3.32
CA THR A 25 15.42 10.37 -2.71
C THR A 25 15.78 9.93 -1.30
N LEU A 26 14.83 9.32 -0.58
CA LEU A 26 15.02 8.81 0.79
C LEU A 26 15.10 7.27 0.81
N HIS A 27 14.40 6.60 -0.10
CA HIS A 27 14.12 5.17 -0.06
C HIS A 27 14.32 4.53 -1.43
N SER A 28 15.58 4.38 -1.85
CA SER A 28 15.92 3.84 -3.18
C SER A 28 15.39 2.43 -3.46
N LYS A 29 15.03 1.65 -2.43
CA LYS A 29 14.46 0.30 -2.56
C LYS A 29 12.93 0.29 -2.72
N ALA A 30 12.25 1.42 -2.43
CA ALA A 30 10.80 1.48 -2.31
C ALA A 30 10.06 1.10 -3.61
N ARG A 31 10.59 1.47 -4.77
CA ARG A 31 9.99 1.06 -6.06
C ARG A 31 9.98 -0.46 -6.21
N LYS A 32 11.05 -1.13 -5.79
CA LYS A 32 11.12 -2.58 -5.93
C LYS A 32 10.23 -3.31 -4.94
N GLU A 33 10.12 -2.80 -3.73
CA GLU A 33 9.15 -3.25 -2.73
C GLU A 33 7.70 -3.08 -3.24
N ALA A 34 7.41 -1.96 -3.91
CA ALA A 34 6.11 -1.71 -4.55
C ALA A 34 5.82 -2.69 -5.69
N GLU A 35 6.76 -2.90 -6.63
CA GLU A 35 6.61 -3.90 -7.70
C GLU A 35 6.37 -5.30 -7.14
N ALA A 36 7.06 -5.65 -6.05
CA ALA A 36 6.90 -6.94 -5.39
C ALA A 36 5.49 -7.15 -4.83
N THR A 37 4.88 -6.13 -4.23
CA THR A 37 3.48 -6.24 -3.77
C THR A 37 2.51 -6.45 -4.94
N GLU A 38 2.75 -5.81 -6.08
CA GLU A 38 1.94 -6.00 -7.29
C GLU A 38 2.13 -7.38 -7.91
N CYS A 39 3.35 -7.92 -7.89
CA CYS A 39 3.59 -9.31 -8.27
C CYS A 39 2.89 -10.30 -7.35
N ALA A 40 2.83 -10.03 -6.03
CA ALA A 40 2.05 -10.84 -5.11
C ALA A 40 0.55 -10.80 -5.45
N ASN A 41 0.03 -9.63 -5.84
CA ASN A 41 -1.33 -9.49 -6.33
C ASN A 41 -1.58 -10.25 -7.65
N GLU A 42 -0.65 -10.22 -8.60
CA GLU A 42 -0.78 -10.95 -9.86
C GLU A 42 -0.94 -12.45 -9.62
N LEU A 43 -0.10 -13.01 -8.74
CA LEU A 43 0.02 -14.45 -8.55
C LEU A 43 -1.01 -15.03 -7.58
N GLY A 44 -1.57 -14.21 -6.67
CA GLY A 44 -2.48 -14.69 -5.64
C GLY A 44 -3.63 -13.75 -5.29
N GLY A 45 -3.86 -12.72 -6.09
CA GLY A 45 -4.95 -11.76 -5.89
C GLY A 45 -4.77 -10.85 -4.68
N SER A 46 -5.84 -10.15 -4.32
CA SER A 46 -5.83 -9.15 -3.26
C SER A 46 -5.46 -9.73 -1.89
N GLU A 47 -5.80 -10.99 -1.61
CA GLU A 47 -5.40 -11.67 -0.38
C GLU A 47 -3.87 -11.70 -0.25
N LYS A 48 -3.17 -12.10 -1.32
CA LYS A 48 -1.69 -12.15 -1.31
C LYS A 48 -1.05 -10.78 -1.39
N PHE A 49 -1.68 -9.80 -2.03
CA PHE A 49 -1.25 -8.40 -1.93
C PHE A 49 -1.16 -7.95 -0.47
N TRP A 50 -2.27 -8.09 0.28
CA TRP A 50 -2.34 -7.62 1.66
C TRP A 50 -1.45 -8.43 2.59
N ALA A 51 -1.42 -9.76 2.45
CA ALA A 51 -0.53 -10.61 3.25
C ALA A 51 0.96 -10.29 3.00
N TYR A 52 1.34 -10.02 1.75
CA TYR A 52 2.71 -9.65 1.40
C TYR A 52 3.08 -8.27 1.97
N LEU A 53 2.18 -7.30 1.85
CA LEU A 53 2.36 -5.96 2.41
C LEU A 53 2.47 -5.97 3.94
N ASP A 54 1.58 -6.70 4.62
CA ASP A 54 1.60 -6.88 6.08
C ASP A 54 2.94 -7.48 6.52
N ARG A 55 3.43 -8.49 5.79
CA ARG A 55 4.73 -9.11 6.09
C ARG A 55 5.91 -8.16 5.87
N ILE A 56 5.89 -7.31 4.84
CA ILE A 56 6.90 -6.23 4.69
C ILE A 56 6.90 -5.37 5.96
N TYR A 57 5.73 -4.86 6.37
CA TYR A 57 5.63 -3.97 7.54
C TYR A 57 6.04 -4.66 8.85
N GLU A 58 5.82 -5.97 8.96
CA GLU A 58 6.22 -6.74 10.14
C GLU A 58 7.73 -6.84 10.29
N ILE A 59 8.47 -7.04 9.19
CA ILE A 59 9.91 -7.36 9.24
C ILE A 59 10.83 -6.21 8.86
N THR A 60 10.30 -5.15 8.23
CA THR A 60 11.12 -4.05 7.77
C THR A 60 11.77 -3.31 8.95
N PRO A 61 13.09 -3.09 8.95
CA PRO A 61 13.74 -2.18 9.90
C PRO A 61 13.38 -0.70 9.70
N ALA A 62 12.44 -0.40 8.80
CA ALA A 62 12.08 0.93 8.30
C ALA A 62 13.22 1.63 7.54
N ASN A 63 12.94 2.83 7.01
CA ASN A 63 13.91 3.76 6.43
C ASN A 63 14.91 3.13 5.44
N ASN A 64 14.40 2.49 4.37
CA ASN A 64 15.21 1.83 3.34
C ASN A 64 16.01 0.60 3.85
N GLY A 65 15.67 0.08 5.03
CA GLY A 65 16.44 -0.93 5.75
C GLY A 65 16.17 -2.38 5.34
N LEU A 66 15.06 -2.68 4.64
CA LEU A 66 14.75 -4.04 4.21
C LEU A 66 15.82 -4.54 3.24
N ASP A 67 16.33 -5.77 3.43
CA ASP A 67 17.23 -6.41 2.46
C ASP A 67 16.39 -6.85 1.25
N PRO A 68 16.73 -6.45 0.01
CA PRO A 68 16.01 -6.91 -1.19
C PRO A 68 15.92 -8.43 -1.33
N LYS A 69 16.80 -9.21 -0.69
CA LYS A 69 16.71 -10.67 -0.64
C LYS A 69 15.48 -11.18 0.12
N GLU A 70 14.89 -10.36 0.97
CA GLU A 70 13.65 -10.73 1.67
C GLU A 70 12.44 -10.74 0.74
N LEU A 71 12.45 -10.05 -0.40
CA LEU A 71 11.28 -10.01 -1.29
C LEU A 71 10.80 -11.42 -1.73
N PRO A 72 11.67 -12.29 -2.28
CA PRO A 72 11.26 -13.67 -2.56
C PRO A 72 10.99 -14.51 -1.30
N ASN A 73 11.62 -14.22 -0.15
CA ASN A 73 11.32 -14.91 1.12
C ASN A 73 9.92 -14.59 1.61
N ILE A 74 9.48 -13.34 1.47
CA ILE A 74 8.12 -12.91 1.80
C ILE A 74 7.13 -13.59 0.85
N ALA A 75 7.44 -13.67 -0.45
CA ALA A 75 6.60 -14.39 -1.41
C ALA A 75 6.40 -15.86 -1.01
N LEU A 76 7.49 -16.55 -0.65
CA LEU A 76 7.43 -17.91 -0.11
C LEU A 76 6.57 -17.99 1.16
N TYR A 77 6.80 -17.08 2.10
CA TYR A 77 6.08 -17.02 3.38
C TYR A 77 4.57 -16.90 3.20
N VAL A 78 4.12 -16.08 2.23
CA VAL A 78 2.68 -15.91 1.95
C VAL A 78 2.11 -17.00 1.03
N GLY A 79 2.91 -18.00 0.65
CA GLY A 79 2.48 -19.18 -0.10
C GLY A 79 2.49 -19.00 -1.63
N LEU A 80 3.28 -18.07 -2.16
CA LEU A 80 3.46 -17.88 -3.60
C LEU A 80 4.59 -18.75 -4.14
N ASN A 81 4.52 -19.09 -5.43
CA ASN A 81 5.62 -19.72 -6.14
C ASN A 81 6.76 -18.71 -6.34
N VAL A 82 7.93 -18.99 -5.77
CA VAL A 82 9.09 -18.08 -5.80
C VAL A 82 9.65 -17.90 -7.22
N ALA A 83 9.59 -18.92 -8.07
CA ALA A 83 10.08 -18.81 -9.45
C ALA A 83 9.18 -17.89 -10.29
N ASP A 84 7.86 -18.02 -10.15
CA ASP A 84 6.89 -17.14 -10.83
C ASP A 84 7.00 -15.71 -10.29
N PHE A 85 7.15 -15.57 -8.97
CA PHE A 85 7.35 -14.27 -8.33
C PHE A 85 8.60 -13.57 -8.83
N ASN A 86 9.74 -14.27 -8.88
CA ASN A 86 10.98 -13.71 -9.40
C ASN A 86 10.87 -13.35 -10.89
N THR A 87 10.14 -14.16 -11.67
CA THR A 87 9.87 -13.84 -13.08
C THR A 87 9.11 -12.52 -13.20
N CYS A 88 8.01 -12.36 -12.45
CA CYS A 88 7.24 -11.12 -12.44
C CYS A 88 8.09 -9.93 -11.97
N LEU A 89 8.80 -10.09 -10.86
CA LEU A 89 9.57 -9.01 -10.26
C LEU A 89 10.70 -8.57 -11.20
N ASN A 90 11.42 -9.51 -11.82
CA ASN A 90 12.53 -9.17 -12.73
C ASN A 90 12.07 -8.55 -14.05
N SER A 91 10.81 -8.74 -14.45
CA SER A 91 10.30 -8.18 -15.71
C SER A 91 10.05 -6.67 -15.64
N GLY A 92 9.94 -6.09 -14.44
CA GLY A 92 9.64 -4.66 -14.26
C GLY A 92 8.23 -4.26 -14.70
N LYS A 93 7.32 -5.23 -14.89
CA LYS A 93 5.98 -5.03 -15.49
C LYS A 93 5.15 -3.97 -14.77
N TYR A 94 5.36 -3.79 -13.47
CA TYR A 94 4.60 -2.86 -12.64
C TYR A 94 5.23 -1.48 -12.47
N ALA A 95 6.41 -1.21 -13.06
CA ALA A 95 7.08 0.06 -12.95
C ALA A 95 6.22 1.25 -13.39
N GLN A 96 5.50 1.10 -14.51
CA GLN A 96 4.59 2.15 -15.02
C GLN A 96 3.42 2.40 -14.05
N ARG A 97 2.78 1.34 -13.52
CA ARG A 97 1.69 1.48 -12.56
C ARG A 97 2.12 2.24 -11.31
N ILE A 98 3.31 1.95 -10.80
CA ILE A 98 3.87 2.61 -9.61
C ILE A 98 4.13 4.10 -9.89
N GLU A 99 4.61 4.42 -11.09
CA GLU A 99 4.80 5.79 -11.53
C GLU A 99 3.47 6.55 -11.63
N GLU A 100 2.43 5.92 -12.19
CA GLU A 100 1.09 6.49 -12.27
C GLU A 100 0.47 6.74 -10.87
N ASP A 101 0.66 5.81 -9.93
CA ASP A 101 0.22 5.99 -8.54
C ASP A 101 0.96 7.13 -7.84
N LEU A 102 2.28 7.24 -8.05
CA LEU A 102 3.09 8.34 -7.51
C LEU A 102 2.63 9.69 -8.07
N GLN A 103 2.40 9.77 -9.39
CA GLN A 103 1.86 10.97 -10.03
C GLN A 103 0.47 11.33 -9.48
N ASN A 104 -0.38 10.33 -9.22
CA ASN A 104 -1.68 10.54 -8.60
C ASN A 104 -1.55 11.07 -7.15
N ALA A 105 -0.63 10.54 -6.35
CA ALA A 105 -0.35 11.04 -5.02
C ALA A 105 0.08 12.52 -5.06
N ASN A 106 1.01 12.86 -5.96
CA ASN A 106 1.46 14.25 -6.15
C ASN A 106 0.33 15.18 -6.60
N ALA A 107 -0.47 14.75 -7.60
CA ALA A 107 -1.58 15.53 -8.13
C ALA A 107 -2.69 15.79 -7.09
N THR A 108 -2.77 14.96 -6.05
CA THR A 108 -3.73 15.13 -4.96
C THR A 108 -3.14 15.88 -3.75
N GLY A 109 -1.88 16.32 -3.81
CA GLY A 109 -1.22 17.10 -2.76
C GLY A 109 -0.39 16.28 -1.77
N GLY A 110 -0.13 15.00 -2.07
CA GLY A 110 0.73 14.14 -1.26
C GLY A 110 2.20 14.55 -1.35
N GLY A 111 2.73 15.17 -0.29
CA GLY A 111 4.15 15.54 -0.16
C GLY A 111 4.99 14.60 0.70
N GLY A 112 4.40 13.50 1.18
CA GLY A 112 5.04 12.52 2.05
C GLY A 112 4.10 11.35 2.35
N THR A 113 4.61 10.32 3.01
CA THR A 113 3.85 9.12 3.35
C THR A 113 3.72 8.92 4.87
N PRO A 114 2.57 8.44 5.36
CA PRO A 114 1.36 8.14 4.60
C PRO A 114 0.59 9.41 4.20
N TRP A 115 -0.02 9.39 3.02
CA TRP A 115 -0.99 10.36 2.54
C TRP A 115 -2.29 9.62 2.25
N SER A 116 -3.40 10.04 2.85
CA SER A 116 -4.69 9.37 2.70
C SER A 116 -5.79 10.34 2.31
N ILE A 117 -6.72 9.87 1.49
CA ILE A 117 -7.89 10.63 1.06
C ILE A 117 -9.13 9.77 1.32
N VAL A 118 -10.04 10.28 2.14
CA VAL A 118 -11.37 9.71 2.32
C VAL A 118 -12.28 10.32 1.25
N VAL A 119 -12.87 9.49 0.40
CA VAL A 119 -13.81 9.90 -0.64
C VAL A 119 -15.22 9.48 -0.21
N ALA A 120 -16.08 10.46 0.05
CA ALA A 120 -17.48 10.23 0.41
C ALA A 120 -18.32 9.85 -0.82
N LYS A 121 -19.54 9.34 -0.59
CA LYS A 121 -20.47 8.91 -1.67
C LYS A 121 -20.86 10.04 -2.61
N ASP A 122 -20.90 11.27 -2.11
CA ASP A 122 -21.17 12.49 -2.89
C ASP A 122 -19.94 13.02 -3.66
N GLY A 123 -18.80 12.33 -3.56
CA GLY A 123 -17.54 12.70 -4.19
C GLY A 123 -16.71 13.71 -3.39
N LYS A 124 -17.19 14.19 -2.23
CA LYS A 124 -16.44 15.06 -1.34
C LYS A 124 -15.21 14.32 -0.80
N LYS A 125 -14.08 15.03 -0.77
CA LYS A 125 -12.78 14.46 -0.38
C LYS A 125 -12.28 15.10 0.91
N TYR A 126 -11.75 14.27 1.79
CA TYR A 126 -11.10 14.69 3.03
C TYR A 126 -9.68 14.14 3.03
N SER A 127 -8.68 15.02 3.09
CA SER A 127 -7.28 14.62 3.16
C SER A 127 -6.84 14.39 4.61
N ILE A 128 -5.98 13.39 4.81
CA ILE A 128 -5.32 13.08 6.07
C ILE A 128 -3.82 13.04 5.77
N ASN A 129 -3.09 14.00 6.32
CA ASN A 129 -1.65 14.12 6.12
C ASN A 129 -0.89 13.41 7.25
N GLY A 130 -0.03 12.45 6.91
CA GLY A 130 0.81 11.72 7.85
C GLY A 130 0.04 10.67 8.64
N ALA A 131 0.78 9.96 9.49
CA ALA A 131 0.23 8.95 10.38
C ALA A 131 -0.50 9.62 11.55
N GLN A 132 -1.79 9.90 11.37
CA GLN A 132 -2.63 10.52 12.40
C GLN A 132 -3.14 9.49 13.42
N PRO A 133 -3.44 9.91 14.66
CA PRO A 133 -4.09 9.05 15.65
C PRO A 133 -5.40 8.48 15.11
N TYR A 134 -5.72 7.25 15.53
CA TYR A 134 -6.93 6.56 15.07
C TYR A 134 -8.19 7.39 15.21
N GLU A 135 -8.37 8.08 16.34
CA GLU A 135 -9.58 8.86 16.62
C GLU A 135 -9.78 10.02 15.63
N MET A 136 -8.70 10.62 15.12
CA MET A 136 -8.80 11.65 14.06
C MET A 136 -9.19 11.04 12.70
N VAL A 137 -8.63 9.88 12.38
CA VAL A 137 -9.00 9.14 11.16
C VAL A 137 -10.48 8.74 11.23
N LYS A 138 -10.91 8.23 12.38
CA LYS A 138 -12.28 7.85 12.69
C LYS A 138 -13.25 9.02 12.50
N GLN A 139 -12.95 10.18 13.09
CA GLN A 139 -13.78 11.38 12.96
C GLN A 139 -13.94 11.82 11.49
N THR A 140 -12.87 11.70 10.70
CA THR A 140 -12.89 12.05 9.27
C THR A 140 -13.80 11.08 8.50
N ILE A 141 -13.68 9.77 8.76
CA ILE A 141 -14.53 8.74 8.15
C ILE A 141 -16.00 8.94 8.55
N ASP A 142 -16.29 9.16 9.83
CA ASP A 142 -17.65 9.39 10.32
C ASP A 142 -18.28 10.63 9.69
N SER A 143 -17.47 11.66 9.40
CA SER A 143 -17.93 12.85 8.69
C SER A 143 -18.22 12.59 7.21
N ALA A 144 -17.47 11.69 6.58
CA ALA A 144 -17.66 11.27 5.19
C ALA A 144 -18.82 10.29 4.97
N LEU A 145 -19.28 9.63 6.04
CA LEU A 145 -20.38 8.66 6.02
C LEU A 145 -21.77 9.26 6.26
N LYS A 146 -21.83 10.53 6.68
CA LYS A 146 -23.09 11.29 6.79
C LYS A 146 -23.60 11.65 5.40
#